data_AF-A0A815UXP4-F1
#
_entry.id   AF-A0A815UXP4-F1
#
_cell.length_a   1.000
_cell.length_b   1.000
_cell.length_c   1.000
_cell.angle_alpha   90.00
_cell.angle_beta   90.00
_cell.angle_gamma   90.00
#
_symmetry.space_group_name_H-M   'P 1'
#
loop_
_entity.id
_entity.type
_entity.pdbx_description
1 polymer ?
#
loop_
_entity_poly.entity_id
_entity_poly.type
_entity_poly.pdbx_seq_one_letter_code
_entity_poly.pdbx_strand_id
1 'polypeptide(L)'
;MPLCNYRSIQNTDQTVFELEVRSTRTLSYVGEKATLLSVGSSNKITHRYTVQQIINMAREFVGPLFIYLQEKNGVMGERVRKNLFRADNINGTCSASGKLTTSLIKYWIKNCLSLFICDSRTRLLSDSWRGEDDKHGLYNCIRGLKRLQILQKPR
;
A
#
# COMPACT_ATOMS: atom_id res chain seq x y z
N MET A 1 -11.73 -34.32 0.34
CA MET A 1 -11.81 -32.85 0.09
C MET A 1 -10.64 -32.48 -0.79
N PRO A 2 -10.80 -31.73 -1.89
CA PRO A 2 -9.64 -31.27 -2.63
C PRO A 2 -8.89 -30.29 -1.73
N LEU A 3 -7.63 -30.62 -1.41
CA LEU A 3 -6.72 -29.75 -0.65
C LEU A 3 -6.60 -28.43 -1.42
N CYS A 4 -7.20 -27.37 -0.88
CA CYS A 4 -6.98 -26.03 -1.38
C CYS A 4 -5.47 -25.76 -1.35
N ASN A 5 -4.87 -25.43 -2.49
CA ASN A 5 -3.47 -25.02 -2.52
C ASN A 5 -3.36 -23.66 -1.80
N TYR A 6 -2.94 -23.67 -0.55
CA TYR A 6 -2.84 -22.46 0.27
C TYR A 6 -1.93 -21.37 -0.31
N ARG A 7 -0.98 -21.76 -1.17
CA ARG A 7 -0.11 -20.82 -1.89
C ARG A 7 -0.76 -20.16 -3.09
N SER A 8 -1.96 -20.58 -3.52
CA SER A 8 -2.67 -19.94 -4.64
C SER A 8 -3.64 -18.84 -4.19
N ILE A 9 -3.92 -18.71 -2.89
CA ILE A 9 -4.74 -17.64 -2.31
C ILE A 9 -3.83 -16.57 -1.74
N GLN A 10 -3.96 -15.36 -2.28
CA GLN A 10 -3.18 -14.18 -1.95
C GLN A 10 -4.08 -13.12 -1.33
N ASN A 11 -3.60 -12.44 -0.30
CA ASN A 11 -4.23 -11.27 0.26
C ASN A 11 -3.27 -10.08 0.15
N THR A 12 -3.80 -8.92 -0.23
CA THR A 12 -3.06 -7.67 -0.25
C THR A 12 -3.87 -6.59 0.44
N ASP A 13 -3.18 -5.73 1.17
CA ASP A 13 -3.75 -4.52 1.77
C ASP A 13 -2.65 -3.48 1.94
N GLN A 14 -3.05 -2.25 2.23
CA GLN A 14 -2.16 -1.13 2.48
C GLN A 14 -2.06 -0.82 3.97
N THR A 15 -0.86 -0.49 4.42
CA THR A 15 -0.62 0.05 5.75
C THR A 15 0.14 1.36 5.64
N VAL A 16 -0.45 2.42 6.21
CA VAL A 16 0.18 3.75 6.28
C VAL A 16 0.96 3.87 7.58
N PHE A 17 2.21 4.30 7.49
CA PHE A 17 3.09 4.55 8.62
C PHE A 17 3.39 6.04 8.74
N GLU A 18 3.22 6.56 9.96
CA GLU A 18 3.68 7.89 10.35
C GLU A 18 5.12 7.80 10.88
N LEU A 19 5.97 8.78 10.54
CA LEU A 19 7.36 8.80 11.02
C LEU A 19 7.48 9.23 12.49
N GLU A 20 6.42 9.86 13.03
CA GLU A 20 6.32 10.27 14.41
C GLU A 20 4.93 9.89 14.94
N VAL A 21 4.90 9.06 15.97
CA VAL A 21 3.65 8.72 16.67
C VAL A 21 3.22 9.90 17.50
N ARG A 22 1.98 10.35 17.32
CA ARG A 22 1.41 11.46 18.08
C ARG A 22 0.03 11.13 18.63
N SER A 23 -0.30 11.73 19.76
CA SER A 23 -1.67 11.76 20.24
C SER A 23 -2.49 12.72 19.38
N THR A 24 -3.64 12.27 18.88
CA THR A 24 -4.66 13.16 18.29
C THR A 24 -5.47 13.89 19.35
N ARG A 25 -5.33 13.47 20.62
CA ARG A 25 -5.97 14.11 21.77
C ARG A 25 -5.01 15.09 22.41
N THR A 26 -5.53 16.28 22.67
CA THR A 26 -4.84 17.33 23.41
C THR A 26 -5.46 17.44 24.80
N LEU A 27 -4.64 17.70 25.82
CA LEU A 27 -5.13 18.07 27.14
C LEU A 27 -5.12 19.60 27.20
N SER A 28 -6.29 20.21 27.00
CA SER A 28 -6.49 21.66 26.93
C SER A 28 -7.73 22.07 27.72
N TYR A 29 -7.90 23.37 27.96
CA TYR A 29 -9.09 23.87 28.63
C TYR A 29 -10.32 23.88 27.71
N VAL A 30 -11.48 23.60 28.29
CA VAL A 30 -12.76 23.64 27.57
C VAL A 30 -13.04 25.08 27.13
N GLY A 31 -13.27 25.28 25.82
CA GLY A 31 -13.57 26.59 25.24
C GLY A 31 -12.38 27.33 24.63
N GLU A 32 -11.17 26.76 24.67
CA GLU A 32 -10.02 27.34 23.95
C GLU A 32 -10.21 27.27 22.43
N LYS A 33 -9.94 28.39 21.75
CA LYS A 33 -10.02 28.48 20.28
C LYS A 33 -8.90 27.72 19.56
N ALA A 34 -7.73 27.63 20.17
CA ALA A 34 -6.58 26.94 19.61
C ALA A 34 -5.68 26.41 20.73
N THR A 35 -5.22 25.17 20.59
CA THR A 35 -4.23 24.56 21.49
C THR A 35 -2.90 24.47 20.75
N LEU A 36 -1.83 25.01 21.34
CA LEU A 36 -0.48 24.86 20.80
C LEU A 36 0.07 23.48 21.14
N LEU A 37 0.68 22.83 20.15
CA LEU A 37 1.32 21.52 20.31
C LEU A 37 2.81 21.63 19.97
N SER A 38 3.65 21.04 20.82
CA SER A 38 5.06 20.83 20.50
C SER A 38 5.20 19.49 19.78
N VAL A 39 5.92 19.50 18.66
CA VAL A 39 6.22 18.30 17.86
C VAL A 39 7.73 18.17 17.73
N GLY A 40 8.25 16.95 17.72
CA GLY A 40 9.68 16.72 17.61
C GLY A 40 10.23 17.19 16.26
N SER A 41 9.45 17.03 15.19
CA SER A 41 9.82 17.56 13.87
C SER A 41 8.61 17.76 12.95
N SER A 42 8.45 18.97 12.42
CA SER A 42 7.43 19.28 11.39
C SER A 42 7.52 18.40 10.14
N ASN A 43 8.72 17.90 9.81
CA ASN A 43 8.90 17.00 8.67
C ASN A 43 8.39 15.59 8.97
N LYS A 44 8.59 15.07 10.19
CA LYS A 44 8.14 13.72 10.56
C LYS A 44 6.63 13.61 10.68
N ILE A 45 5.94 14.71 10.98
CA ILE A 45 4.47 14.76 11.02
C ILE A 45 3.82 14.96 9.65
N THR A 46 4.57 15.44 8.66
CA THR A 46 4.06 15.71 7.30
C THR A 46 4.37 14.59 6.32
N HIS A 47 5.47 13.87 6.53
CA HIS A 47 5.88 12.76 5.68
C HIS A 47 5.37 11.46 6.26
N ARG A 48 4.72 10.67 5.40
CA ARG A 48 4.24 9.33 5.68
C ARG A 48 4.74 8.42 4.58
N TYR A 49 4.80 7.14 4.87
CA TYR A 49 5.02 6.15 3.83
C TYR A 49 3.96 5.08 3.92
N THR A 50 3.61 4.53 2.77
CA THR A 50 2.62 3.46 2.69
C THR A 50 3.32 2.22 2.20
N VAL A 51 3.01 1.11 2.85
CA VAL A 51 3.50 -0.21 2.51
C VAL A 51 2.34 -1.03 1.98
N GLN A 52 2.56 -1.75 0.89
CA GLN A 52 1.64 -2.71 0.34
C GLN A 52 2.38 -4.04 0.17
N GLN A 53 1.87 -5.04 0.89
CA GLN A 53 2.46 -6.37 0.98
C GLN A 53 1.47 -7.42 0.51
N ILE A 54 1.99 -8.58 0.14
CA ILE A 54 1.19 -9.71 -0.31
C ILE A 54 1.53 -10.88 0.59
N ILE A 55 0.50 -11.46 1.20
CA ILE A 55 0.61 -12.63 2.06
C ILE A 55 -0.28 -13.74 1.52
N ASN A 56 0.23 -14.96 1.46
CA ASN A 56 -0.55 -16.10 1.02
C ASN A 56 -1.22 -16.82 2.21
N MET A 57 -2.15 -17.75 1.93
CA MET A 57 -2.82 -18.53 2.98
C MET A 57 -1.89 -19.52 3.70
N ALA A 58 -0.70 -19.79 3.13
CA ALA A 58 0.38 -20.54 3.77
C ALA A 58 1.21 -19.67 4.75
N ARG A 59 0.81 -18.40 4.98
CA ARG A 59 1.45 -17.43 5.90
C ARG A 59 2.83 -16.94 5.44
N GLU A 60 3.07 -16.99 4.14
CA GLU A 60 4.33 -16.54 3.53
C GLU A 60 4.11 -15.15 2.90
N PHE A 61 5.07 -14.24 3.09
CA PHE A 61 5.16 -13.04 2.26
C PHE A 61 5.65 -13.43 0.86
N VAL A 62 4.99 -12.93 -0.18
CA VAL A 62 5.31 -13.26 -1.56
C VAL A 62 5.52 -12.02 -2.42
N GLY A 63 6.51 -12.10 -3.31
CA GLY A 63 6.91 -11.00 -4.16
C GLY A 63 7.63 -9.86 -3.41
N PRO A 64 8.08 -8.84 -4.15
CA PRO A 64 8.68 -7.65 -3.55
C PRO A 64 7.69 -6.85 -2.70
N LEU A 65 8.19 -6.27 -1.61
CA LEU A 65 7.45 -5.32 -0.78
C LEU A 65 7.34 -3.98 -1.50
N PHE A 66 6.13 -3.47 -1.68
CA PHE A 66 5.92 -2.17 -2.31
C PHE A 66 5.85 -1.07 -1.26
N ILE A 67 6.70 -0.07 -1.39
CA ILE A 67 6.77 1.07 -0.49
C ILE A 67 6.68 2.34 -1.32
N TYR A 68 5.84 3.28 -0.91
CA TYR A 68 5.86 4.62 -1.51
C TYR A 68 5.80 5.72 -0.46
N LEU A 69 6.70 6.69 -0.63
CA LEU A 69 6.83 7.86 0.24
C LEU A 69 5.85 8.95 -0.18
N GLN A 70 5.23 9.63 0.78
CA GLN A 70 4.50 10.86 0.52
C GLN A 70 5.50 12.00 0.40
N GLU A 71 5.73 12.48 -0.83
CA GLU A 71 6.70 13.52 -1.16
C GLU A 71 6.00 14.72 -1.82
N LYS A 72 6.51 15.93 -1.59
CA LYS A 72 5.97 17.13 -2.22
C LYS A 72 6.02 16.99 -3.76
N ASN A 73 4.91 17.29 -4.43
CA ASN A 73 4.73 17.15 -5.88
C ASN A 73 4.84 15.72 -6.43
N GLY A 74 4.94 14.70 -5.58
CA GLY A 74 5.05 13.30 -6.00
C GLY A 74 6.34 12.96 -6.73
N VAL A 75 7.41 13.71 -6.47
CA VAL A 75 8.74 13.47 -7.00
C VAL A 75 9.71 13.31 -5.84
N MET A 76 10.53 12.27 -5.91
CA MET A 76 11.55 12.01 -4.91
C MET A 76 12.69 13.01 -5.07
N GLY A 77 12.90 13.85 -4.06
CA GLY A 77 14.03 14.78 -4.06
C GLY A 77 15.38 14.06 -4.18
N GLU A 78 16.37 14.72 -4.78
CA GLU A 78 17.64 14.07 -5.09
C GLU A 78 18.37 13.55 -3.84
N ARG A 79 18.27 14.27 -2.72
CA ARG A 79 18.79 13.82 -1.43
C ARG A 79 18.11 12.54 -0.95
N VAL A 80 16.78 12.44 -1.08
CA VAL A 80 16.04 11.22 -0.69
C VAL A 80 16.45 10.07 -1.59
N ARG A 81 16.48 10.26 -2.91
CA ARG A 81 16.87 9.22 -3.88
C ARG A 81 18.28 8.66 -3.67
N LYS A 82 19.23 9.49 -3.24
CA LYS A 82 20.62 9.08 -2.93
C LYS A 82 20.75 8.30 -1.62
N ASN A 83 19.91 8.60 -0.63
CA ASN A 83 19.99 8.01 0.70
C ASN A 83 18.93 6.93 0.97
N LEU A 84 17.97 6.74 0.05
CA LEU A 84 16.92 5.75 0.21
C LEU A 84 17.52 4.35 0.17
N PHE A 85 17.19 3.55 1.18
CA PHE A 85 17.56 2.15 1.26
C PHE A 85 17.08 1.38 0.02
N ARG A 86 17.94 0.53 -0.53
CA ARG A 86 17.65 -0.31 -1.69
C ARG A 86 17.92 -1.76 -1.31
N ALA A 87 16.94 -2.61 -1.60
CA ALA A 87 17.05 -4.05 -1.48
C ALA A 87 16.31 -4.69 -2.64
N ASP A 88 16.77 -5.86 -3.08
CA ASP A 88 16.23 -6.54 -4.27
C ASP A 88 14.75 -6.93 -4.10
N ASN A 89 14.32 -7.13 -2.86
CA ASN A 89 12.95 -7.47 -2.49
C ASN A 89 12.11 -6.27 -2.06
N ILE A 90 12.57 -5.03 -2.29
CA ILE A 90 11.81 -3.82 -1.98
C ILE A 90 11.68 -2.96 -3.24
N ASN A 91 10.44 -2.64 -3.59
CA ASN A 91 10.15 -1.69 -4.63
C ASN A 91 9.69 -0.35 -4.05
N GLY A 92 10.62 0.61 -4.03
CA GLY A 92 10.41 1.95 -3.47
C GLY A 92 10.05 3.00 -4.53
N THR A 93 9.00 3.77 -4.29
CA THR A 93 8.65 4.95 -5.11
C THR A 93 8.12 6.11 -4.24
N CYS A 94 7.49 7.11 -4.83
CA CYS A 94 6.87 8.23 -4.12
C CYS A 94 5.55 8.67 -4.75
N SER A 95 4.73 9.40 -3.99
CA SER A 95 3.47 9.98 -4.44
C SER A 95 3.18 11.30 -3.74
N ALA A 96 2.40 12.17 -4.37
CA ALA A 96 2.07 13.49 -3.79
C ALA A 96 1.11 13.38 -2.60
N SER A 97 0.13 12.47 -2.70
CA SER A 97 -0.99 12.39 -1.75
C SER A 97 -0.76 11.37 -0.64
N GLY A 98 0.21 10.45 -0.78
CA GLY A 98 0.34 9.27 0.08
C GLY A 98 -0.80 8.25 -0.10
N LYS A 99 -1.74 8.51 -1.03
CA LYS A 99 -2.85 7.61 -1.35
C LYS A 99 -2.49 6.73 -2.52
N LEU A 100 -3.03 5.51 -2.54
CA LEU A 100 -3.00 4.67 -3.72
C LEU A 100 -3.73 5.40 -4.85
N THR A 101 -3.14 5.41 -6.03
CA THR A 101 -3.75 5.92 -7.26
C THR A 101 -3.74 4.78 -8.27
N THR A 102 -4.56 4.89 -9.32
CA THR A 102 -4.55 3.89 -10.41
C THR A 102 -3.16 3.74 -11.05
N SER A 103 -2.36 4.81 -11.11
CA SER A 103 -0.97 4.74 -11.60
C SER A 103 -0.07 3.95 -10.66
N LEU A 104 -0.18 4.16 -9.34
CA LEU A 104 0.57 3.37 -8.35
C LEU A 104 0.16 1.90 -8.37
N ILE A 105 -1.12 1.59 -8.57
CA ILE A 105 -1.59 0.20 -8.69
C ILE A 105 -1.00 -0.43 -9.94
N LYS A 106 -1.08 0.23 -11.10
CA LYS A 106 -0.45 -0.30 -12.33
C LYS A 106 1.04 -0.55 -12.14
N TYR A 107 1.72 0.34 -11.43
CA TYR A 107 3.13 0.19 -11.09
C TYR A 107 3.36 -1.01 -10.16
N TRP A 108 2.58 -1.16 -9.10
CA TRP A 108 2.63 -2.30 -8.19
C TRP A 108 2.32 -3.63 -8.91
N ILE A 109 1.30 -3.65 -9.77
CA ILE A 109 0.94 -4.81 -10.58
C ILE A 109 2.13 -5.27 -11.41
N LYS A 110 2.78 -4.33 -12.13
CA LYS A 110 3.88 -4.62 -13.03
C LYS A 110 5.17 -5.04 -12.32
N ASN A 111 5.48 -4.43 -11.18
CA ASN A 111 6.79 -4.58 -10.55
C ASN A 111 6.78 -5.39 -9.26
N CYS A 112 5.61 -5.81 -8.77
CA CYS A 112 5.48 -6.64 -7.57
C CYS A 112 4.57 -7.83 -7.85
N LEU A 113 3.32 -7.60 -8.26
CA LEU A 113 2.30 -8.65 -8.38
C LEU A 113 2.63 -9.66 -9.49
N SER A 114 2.97 -9.20 -10.69
CA SER A 114 3.23 -10.06 -11.85
C SER A 114 4.49 -10.91 -11.71
N LEU A 115 5.43 -10.52 -10.85
CA LEU A 115 6.72 -11.19 -10.71
C LEU A 115 6.63 -12.55 -10.02
N PHE A 116 5.58 -12.79 -9.22
CA PHE A 116 5.42 -14.04 -8.49
C PHE A 116 4.26 -14.91 -8.99
N ILE A 117 3.33 -14.36 -9.79
CA ILE A 117 2.18 -15.14 -10.27
C ILE A 117 2.65 -16.10 -11.36
N CYS A 118 2.95 -17.32 -10.94
CA CYS A 118 3.39 -18.41 -11.83
C CYS A 118 2.27 -19.41 -12.16
N ASP A 119 1.20 -19.48 -11.36
CA ASP A 119 0.11 -20.44 -11.56
C ASP A 119 -1.16 -19.79 -12.11
N SER A 120 -1.72 -20.46 -13.11
CA SER A 120 -2.99 -20.21 -13.79
C SER A 120 -4.24 -20.15 -12.88
N ARG A 121 -4.09 -20.45 -11.58
CA ARG A 121 -5.18 -20.57 -10.60
C ARG A 121 -5.05 -19.61 -9.41
N THR A 122 -4.24 -18.58 -9.53
CA THR A 122 -4.04 -17.60 -8.44
C THR A 122 -5.34 -16.83 -8.16
N ARG A 123 -5.63 -16.62 -6.87
CA ARG A 123 -6.74 -15.81 -6.36
C ARG A 123 -6.18 -14.66 -5.54
N LEU A 124 -6.51 -13.43 -5.89
CA LEU A 124 -6.10 -12.24 -5.15
C LEU A 124 -7.30 -11.64 -4.43
N LEU A 125 -7.28 -11.67 -3.10
CA LEU A 125 -8.18 -10.93 -2.25
C LEU A 125 -7.62 -9.52 -2.06
N SER A 126 -8.44 -8.52 -2.39
CA SER A 126 -8.13 -7.11 -2.13
C SER A 126 -9.41 -6.36 -1.75
N ASP A 127 -9.25 -5.12 -1.26
CA ASP A 127 -10.39 -4.30 -0.85
C ASP A 127 -11.29 -3.91 -2.04
N SER A 128 -12.40 -3.25 -1.76
CA SER A 128 -13.33 -2.75 -2.79
C SER A 128 -13.07 -1.28 -3.17
N TRP A 129 -11.87 -0.78 -2.93
CA TRP A 129 -11.56 0.64 -3.13
C TRP A 129 -11.54 1.00 -4.61
N ARG A 130 -12.01 2.22 -4.93
CA ARG A 130 -12.30 2.65 -6.31
C ARG A 130 -11.09 2.64 -7.23
N GLY A 131 -9.88 2.90 -6.75
CA GLY A 131 -8.71 2.85 -7.63
C GLY A 131 -8.21 1.44 -7.91
N GLU A 132 -8.59 0.44 -7.10
CA GLU A 132 -8.41 -0.99 -7.38
C GLU A 132 -9.60 -1.59 -8.16
N ASP A 133 -10.60 -0.78 -8.54
CA ASP A 133 -11.77 -1.25 -9.27
C ASP A 133 -11.36 -1.80 -10.65
N ASP A 134 -11.66 -3.08 -10.88
CA ASP A 134 -11.25 -3.82 -12.07
C ASP A 134 -12.17 -3.58 -13.28
N LYS A 135 -13.13 -2.64 -13.18
CA LYS A 135 -13.99 -2.25 -14.32
C LYS A 135 -13.20 -1.82 -15.57
N HIS A 136 -11.94 -1.43 -15.40
CA HIS A 136 -11.04 -1.05 -16.50
C HIS A 136 -10.02 -2.15 -16.85
N GLY A 137 -10.17 -3.37 -16.33
CA GLY A 137 -9.29 -4.50 -16.63
C GLY A 137 -7.87 -4.31 -16.08
N LEU A 138 -7.73 -3.75 -14.88
CA LEU A 138 -6.45 -3.47 -14.22
C LEU A 138 -5.59 -4.72 -14.08
N TYR A 139 -6.22 -5.87 -13.82
CA TYR A 139 -5.55 -7.15 -13.58
C TYR A 139 -5.50 -8.06 -14.80
N ASN A 140 -6.13 -7.68 -15.92
CA ASN A 140 -6.23 -8.50 -17.14
C ASN A 140 -4.87 -8.80 -17.77
N CYS A 141 -3.86 -8.01 -17.48
CA CYS A 141 -2.49 -8.26 -17.94
C CYS A 141 -1.84 -9.48 -17.27
N ILE A 142 -2.41 -10.00 -16.17
CA ILE A 142 -1.88 -11.16 -15.46
C ILE A 142 -2.75 -12.38 -15.75
N ARG A 143 -2.24 -13.27 -16.60
CA ARG A 143 -2.92 -14.49 -16.99
C ARG A 143 -3.15 -15.41 -15.79
N GLY A 144 -4.38 -15.89 -15.60
CA GLY A 144 -4.72 -16.87 -14.56
C GLY A 144 -4.93 -16.28 -13.16
N LEU A 145 -4.76 -14.97 -13.00
CA LEU A 145 -5.18 -14.26 -11.82
C LEU A 145 -6.69 -14.04 -11.86
N LYS A 146 -7.38 -14.41 -10.78
CA LYS A 146 -8.75 -13.98 -10.53
C LYS A 146 -8.78 -13.14 -9.27
N ARG A 147 -9.17 -11.86 -9.40
CA ARG A 147 -9.42 -10.99 -8.27
C ARG A 147 -10.73 -11.39 -7.59
N LEU A 148 -10.69 -11.44 -6.26
CA LEU A 148 -11.84 -11.61 -5.38
C LEU A 148 -12.02 -10.28 -4.65
N GLN A 149 -13.14 -9.61 -4.88
CA GLN A 149 -13.47 -8.34 -4.26
C GLN A 149 -14.39 -8.56 -3.07
N ILE A 150 -14.10 -7.88 -1.95
CA ILE A 150 -15.01 -7.88 -0.80
C ILE A 150 -16.29 -7.12 -1.19
N LEU A 151 -17.45 -7.78 -1.03
CA LEU A 151 -18.74 -7.17 -1.33
C LEU A 151 -18.96 -5.96 -0.42
N GLN A 152 -19.34 -4.82 -1.00
CA GLN A 152 -19.75 -3.67 -0.21
C GLN A 152 -21.09 -3.99 0.47
N LYS A 153 -21.17 -3.72 1.77
CA LYS A 153 -22.43 -3.85 2.50
C LYS A 153 -23.42 -2.83 1.89
N PRO A 154 -24.65 -3.25 1.52
CA PRO A 154 -25.67 -2.29 1.13
C PRO A 154 -25.87 -1.28 2.27
N ARG A 155 -25.97 0.00 1.91
CA ARG A 155 -26.20 1.10 2.86
C ARG A 155 -27.59 1.00 3.46
#